data_AF-A0A8J7SZH4-F1
#
_entry.id   AF-A0A8J7SZH4-F1
#
_cell.length_a   1.000
_cell.length_b   1.000
_cell.length_c   1.000
_cell.angle_alpha   90.00
_cell.angle_beta   90.00
_cell.angle_gamma   90.00
#
_symmetry.space_group_name_H-M   'P 1'
#
loop_
_entity.id
_entity.type
_entity.pdbx_description
1 polymer ?
#
loop_
_entity_poly.entity_id
_entity_poly.type
_entity_poly.pdbx_seq_one_letter_code
_entity_poly.pdbx_strand_id
1 'polypeptide(L)'
;MRLRIALAVLGFSAAAAQASPQILALLSTDGTVPLYCRGAVCSAELSAFCLERHRATPEAGTPYRAAPNAVLVLVVTGADGSVREIDARGLAQFASVRDMTAVRVSVDRRALGDAARIGIRSGAETALLPVHQERHGPPRLSADTDRVAGPVRAGARGVDGSADAAVARDLARALDILRHDDEAAAVRLAGAAQPVVQACATRVADETARRRETIGVYGHWTGRGIVGAPSLRSCLEEAHASLMTRLNLRFWNGEIPAPAAPRADPRM
;
A
#
# COMPACT_ATOMS: atom_id res chain seq x y z
N MET A 1 9.15 69.18 18.78
CA MET A 1 8.16 68.23 18.22
C MET A 1 8.92 67.13 17.48
N ARG A 2 9.09 65.94 18.08
CA ARG A 2 9.79 64.80 17.47
C ARG A 2 8.83 63.61 17.46
N LEU A 3 8.29 63.29 16.28
CA LEU A 3 7.36 62.18 16.08
C LEU A 3 8.18 60.89 15.92
N ARG A 4 8.05 59.95 16.88
CA ARG A 4 8.63 58.61 16.79
C ARG A 4 7.62 57.68 16.14
N ILE A 5 7.85 57.30 14.89
CA ILE A 5 7.06 56.27 14.19
C ILE A 5 7.65 54.92 14.60
N ALA A 6 6.90 54.15 15.38
CA ALA A 6 7.24 52.76 15.71
C ALA A 6 6.83 51.85 14.55
N LEU A 7 7.82 51.27 13.87
CA LEU A 7 7.61 50.30 12.80
C LEU A 7 7.33 48.93 13.44
N ALA A 8 6.05 48.55 13.50
CA ALA A 8 5.66 47.21 13.94
C ALA A 8 5.98 46.20 12.82
N VAL A 9 7.04 45.41 13.01
CA VAL A 9 7.35 44.27 12.14
C VAL A 9 6.36 43.16 12.44
N LEU A 10 5.32 43.05 11.62
CA LEU A 10 4.43 41.88 11.58
C LEU A 10 5.22 40.71 10.99
N GLY A 11 5.78 39.88 11.86
CA GLY A 11 6.39 38.62 11.49
C GLY A 11 5.32 37.66 10.96
N PHE A 12 5.15 37.63 9.64
CA PHE A 12 4.44 36.55 8.98
C PHE A 12 5.25 35.27 9.19
N SER A 13 4.80 34.42 10.11
CA SER A 13 5.22 33.02 10.17
C SER A 13 4.76 32.36 8.88
N ALA A 14 5.63 32.30 7.88
CA ALA A 14 5.43 31.47 6.71
C ALA A 14 5.38 30.02 7.21
N ALA A 15 4.18 29.50 7.44
CA ALA A 15 3.98 28.06 7.59
C ALA A 15 4.58 27.44 6.33
N ALA A 16 5.69 26.72 6.49
CA ALA A 16 6.35 26.05 5.38
C ALA A 16 5.32 25.11 4.76
N ALA A 17 4.88 25.43 3.53
CA ALA A 17 4.05 24.52 2.77
C ALA A 17 4.81 23.20 2.66
N GLN A 18 4.25 22.13 3.24
CA GLN A 18 4.87 20.81 3.13
C GLN A 18 4.88 20.43 1.66
N ALA A 19 5.97 19.93 1.11
CA ALA A 19 5.93 19.51 -0.29
C ALA A 19 4.98 18.31 -0.45
N SER A 20 4.22 18.26 -1.55
CA SER A 20 3.41 17.08 -1.91
C SER A 20 4.17 15.77 -1.62
N PRO A 21 3.51 14.78 -0.97
CA PRO A 21 4.10 13.49 -0.65
C PRO A 21 4.69 12.78 -1.88
N GLN A 22 5.48 11.73 -1.64
CA GLN A 22 6.14 11.00 -2.73
C GLN A 22 5.15 10.32 -3.68
N ILE A 23 5.57 10.15 -4.93
CA ILE A 23 4.95 9.19 -5.85
C ILE A 23 5.29 7.78 -5.39
N LEU A 24 4.28 6.91 -5.38
CA LEU A 24 4.43 5.52 -4.99
C LEU A 24 4.52 4.63 -6.23
N ALA A 25 5.39 3.62 -6.17
CA ALA A 25 5.29 2.46 -7.02
C ALA A 25 4.36 1.44 -6.36
N LEU A 26 3.36 0.97 -7.10
CA LEU A 26 2.56 -0.17 -6.68
C LEU A 26 3.30 -1.44 -7.08
N LEU A 27 3.50 -2.39 -6.16
CA LEU A 27 4.03 -3.69 -6.55
C LEU A 27 3.09 -4.33 -7.56
N SER A 28 3.67 -4.92 -8.61
CA SER A 28 2.90 -5.74 -9.53
C SER A 28 2.23 -6.86 -8.76
N THR A 29 1.04 -7.29 -9.16
CA THR A 29 0.37 -8.43 -8.52
C THR A 29 0.80 -9.73 -9.20
N ASP A 30 0.87 -10.82 -8.43
CA ASP A 30 0.94 -12.16 -8.98
C ASP A 30 -0.49 -12.71 -9.14
N GLY A 31 -1.01 -12.59 -10.36
CA GLY A 31 -2.42 -12.86 -10.67
C GLY A 31 -3.38 -11.79 -10.13
N THR A 32 -4.64 -12.18 -9.97
CA THR A 32 -5.75 -11.32 -9.54
C THR A 32 -5.85 -11.29 -8.01
N VAL A 33 -5.79 -10.09 -7.44
CA VAL A 33 -6.07 -9.85 -6.02
C VAL A 33 -7.58 -9.64 -5.85
N PRO A 34 -8.28 -10.44 -5.04
CA PRO A 34 -9.72 -10.26 -4.82
C PRO A 34 -10.00 -8.95 -4.07
N LEU A 35 -11.04 -8.22 -4.49
CA LEU A 35 -11.59 -7.09 -3.75
C LEU A 35 -12.79 -7.55 -2.93
N TYR A 36 -12.79 -7.20 -1.65
CA TYR A 36 -13.86 -7.56 -0.74
C TYR A 36 -14.82 -6.39 -0.53
N CYS A 37 -16.11 -6.65 -0.71
CA CYS A 37 -17.14 -5.62 -0.70
C CYS A 37 -17.77 -5.45 0.68
N ARG A 38 -17.82 -4.21 1.17
CA ARG A 38 -18.68 -3.78 2.28
C ARG A 38 -19.68 -2.77 1.74
N GLY A 39 -20.92 -3.19 1.55
CA GLY A 39 -21.93 -2.40 0.85
C GLY A 39 -21.55 -2.15 -0.60
N ALA A 40 -21.50 -0.88 -1.02
CA ALA A 40 -21.17 -0.49 -2.39
C ALA A 40 -19.66 -0.43 -2.68
N VAL A 41 -18.80 -0.46 -1.66
CA VAL A 41 -17.35 -0.28 -1.84
C VAL A 41 -16.64 -1.63 -1.72
N CYS A 42 -15.89 -1.99 -2.76
CA CYS A 42 -15.04 -3.17 -2.77
C CYS A 42 -13.58 -2.74 -2.67
N SER A 43 -12.83 -3.34 -1.75
CA SER A 43 -11.46 -2.92 -1.46
C SER A 43 -10.50 -4.07 -1.19
N ALA A 44 -9.22 -3.81 -1.40
CA ALA A 44 -8.08 -4.63 -1.00
C ALA A 44 -6.91 -3.74 -0.61
N GLU A 45 -5.90 -4.31 0.03
CA GLU A 45 -4.63 -3.64 0.30
C GLU A 45 -3.53 -4.22 -0.59
N LEU A 46 -2.81 -3.31 -1.22
CA LEU A 46 -1.72 -3.61 -2.13
C LEU A 46 -0.43 -3.02 -1.56
N SER A 47 0.66 -3.75 -1.70
CA SER A 47 1.99 -3.29 -1.29
C SER A 47 2.48 -2.18 -2.20
N ALA A 48 3.06 -1.14 -1.61
CA ALA A 48 3.63 -0.01 -2.34
C ALA A 48 4.98 0.40 -1.73
N PHE A 49 5.76 1.13 -2.51
CA PHE A 49 7.03 1.71 -2.04
C PHE A 49 7.27 3.07 -2.70
N CYS A 50 8.19 3.85 -2.14
CA CYS A 50 8.42 5.22 -2.53
C CYS A 50 9.45 5.35 -3.65
N LEU A 51 9.16 6.17 -4.66
CA LEU A 51 10.10 6.39 -5.77
C LEU A 51 11.10 7.54 -5.55
N GLU A 52 10.94 8.36 -4.50
CA GLU A 52 11.63 9.66 -4.38
C GLU A 52 12.31 9.88 -3.03
N ARG A 53 13.54 9.38 -2.84
CA ARG A 53 14.31 9.43 -1.58
C ARG A 53 14.23 10.75 -0.77
N HIS A 54 14.18 11.90 -1.44
CA HIS A 54 14.23 13.22 -0.79
C HIS A 54 12.87 13.84 -0.45
N ARG A 55 11.76 13.16 -0.74
CA ARG A 55 10.41 13.66 -0.43
C ARG A 55 9.86 13.05 0.87
N ALA A 56 8.90 13.72 1.47
CA ALA A 56 8.21 13.20 2.65
C ALA A 56 7.41 11.94 2.32
N THR A 57 7.56 10.91 3.15
CA THR A 57 6.69 9.72 3.14
C THR A 57 5.24 10.16 3.35
N PRO A 58 4.26 9.61 2.60
CA PRO A 58 2.86 9.90 2.85
C PRO A 58 2.43 9.47 4.25
N GLU A 59 1.64 10.30 4.90
CA GLU A 59 0.86 9.92 6.08
C GLU A 59 -0.23 8.93 5.66
N ALA A 60 -0.69 8.08 6.58
CA ALA A 60 -1.87 7.24 6.35
C ALA A 60 -3.10 8.09 5.96
N GLY A 61 -3.87 7.61 4.97
CA GLY A 61 -5.03 8.30 4.42
C GLY A 61 -4.69 9.32 3.31
N THR A 62 -3.42 9.49 2.96
CA THR A 62 -3.03 10.34 1.81
C THR A 62 -3.66 9.78 0.53
N PRO A 63 -4.44 10.59 -0.22
CA PRO A 63 -5.13 10.14 -1.42
C PRO A 63 -4.20 10.10 -2.64
N TYR A 64 -4.40 9.08 -3.46
CA TYR A 64 -3.62 8.82 -4.67
C TYR A 64 -4.53 8.48 -5.86
N ARG A 65 -4.02 8.76 -7.06
CA ARG A 65 -4.60 8.30 -8.33
C ARG A 65 -3.56 7.55 -9.14
N ALA A 66 -4.00 6.65 -10.01
CA ALA A 66 -3.10 5.99 -10.95
C ALA A 66 -2.44 7.01 -11.89
N ALA A 67 -1.15 6.82 -12.19
CA ALA A 67 -0.48 7.58 -13.22
C ALA A 67 -1.09 7.29 -14.62
N PRO A 68 -0.98 8.22 -15.59
CA PRO A 68 -1.51 7.98 -16.93
C PRO A 68 -0.91 6.76 -17.63
N ASN A 69 0.30 6.34 -17.30
CA ASN A 69 0.95 5.15 -17.85
C ASN A 69 0.78 3.88 -16.99
N ALA A 70 -0.01 3.94 -15.91
CA ALA A 70 -0.21 2.81 -15.01
C ALA A 70 -0.93 1.64 -15.71
N VAL A 71 -0.54 0.41 -15.37
CA VAL A 71 -1.19 -0.81 -15.85
C VAL A 71 -2.03 -1.38 -14.71
N LEU A 72 -3.31 -1.01 -14.67
CA LEU A 72 -4.24 -1.44 -13.64
C LEU A 72 -5.51 -1.99 -14.28
N VAL A 73 -5.82 -3.25 -13.97
CA VAL A 73 -6.95 -3.97 -14.57
C VAL A 73 -7.87 -4.46 -13.47
N LEU A 74 -9.14 -4.07 -13.53
CA LEU A 74 -10.21 -4.72 -12.78
C LEU A 74 -10.66 -5.97 -13.53
N VAL A 75 -10.73 -7.08 -12.81
CA VAL A 75 -11.26 -8.35 -13.31
C VAL A 75 -12.63 -8.53 -12.66
N VAL A 76 -13.68 -8.41 -13.45
CA VAL A 76 -15.07 -8.53 -12.99
C VAL A 76 -15.64 -9.85 -13.50
N THR A 77 -16.10 -10.69 -12.58
CA THR A 77 -16.80 -11.94 -12.90
C THR A 77 -18.28 -11.78 -12.64
N GLY A 78 -19.11 -12.02 -13.66
CA GLY A 78 -20.57 -12.03 -13.56
C GLY A 78 -21.10 -13.27 -12.84
N ALA A 79 -22.39 -13.26 -12.50
CA ALA A 79 -23.06 -14.42 -11.88
C ALA A 79 -23.16 -15.63 -12.83
N ASP A 80 -23.16 -15.37 -14.14
CA ASP A 80 -23.11 -16.36 -15.21
C ASP A 80 -21.70 -16.94 -15.47
N GLY A 81 -20.70 -16.47 -14.73
CA GLY A 81 -19.29 -16.86 -14.89
C GLY A 81 -18.54 -16.09 -15.98
N SER A 82 -19.20 -15.17 -16.70
CA SER A 82 -18.52 -14.29 -17.67
C SER A 82 -17.44 -13.45 -16.99
N VAL A 83 -16.31 -13.24 -17.68
CA VAL A 83 -15.19 -12.44 -17.16
C VAL A 83 -14.98 -11.23 -18.06
N ARG A 84 -14.92 -10.05 -17.46
CA ARG A 84 -14.59 -8.78 -18.12
C ARG A 84 -13.37 -8.15 -17.48
N GLU A 85 -12.45 -7.69 -18.32
CA GLU A 85 -11.30 -6.91 -17.89
C GLU A 85 -11.55 -5.43 -18.22
N ILE A 86 -11.40 -4.57 -17.22
CA ILE A 86 -11.70 -3.14 -17.31
C ILE A 86 -10.48 -2.37 -16.85
N ASP A 87 -10.09 -1.32 -17.58
CA ASP A 87 -9.08 -0.38 -17.12
C ASP A 87 -9.53 0.29 -15.81
N ALA A 88 -8.74 0.11 -14.76
CA ALA A 88 -9.08 0.59 -13.43
C ALA A 88 -8.70 2.06 -13.19
N ARG A 89 -7.91 2.72 -14.05
CA ARG A 89 -7.30 4.03 -13.76
C ARG A 89 -8.33 5.12 -13.38
N GLY A 90 -9.51 5.10 -14.02
CA GLY A 90 -10.60 6.03 -13.74
C GLY A 90 -11.65 5.54 -12.74
N LEU A 91 -11.54 4.28 -12.28
CA LEU A 91 -12.53 3.63 -11.42
C LEU A 91 -12.00 3.35 -10.01
N ALA A 92 -10.70 3.08 -9.90
CA ALA A 92 -10.03 2.77 -8.66
C ALA A 92 -9.53 4.02 -7.95
N GLN A 93 -9.84 4.12 -6.67
CA GLN A 93 -9.32 5.14 -5.76
C GLN A 93 -8.28 4.50 -4.84
N PHE A 94 -7.24 5.26 -4.51
CA PHE A 94 -6.13 4.77 -3.70
C PHE A 94 -5.91 5.68 -2.49
N ALA A 95 -5.59 5.09 -1.34
CA ALA A 95 -5.15 5.82 -0.17
C ALA A 95 -4.07 5.03 0.58
N SER A 96 -3.04 5.69 1.10
CA SER A 96 -2.06 5.05 2.00
C SER A 96 -2.75 4.53 3.27
N VAL A 97 -2.29 3.41 3.82
CA VAL A 97 -2.82 2.87 5.09
C VAL A 97 -1.75 2.57 6.13
N ARG A 98 -0.51 2.33 5.70
CA ARG A 98 0.67 2.10 6.55
C ARG A 98 1.84 2.89 5.97
N ASP A 99 1.69 4.21 6.05
CA ASP A 99 2.57 5.19 5.39
C ASP A 99 2.74 4.85 3.90
N MET A 100 3.98 4.63 3.43
CA MET A 100 4.24 4.25 2.04
C MET A 100 4.08 2.76 1.71
N THR A 101 4.06 1.90 2.73
CA THR A 101 4.29 0.45 2.54
C THR A 101 3.08 -0.28 1.96
N ALA A 102 1.89 0.30 2.16
CA ALA A 102 0.64 -0.27 1.69
C ALA A 102 -0.35 0.83 1.31
N VAL A 103 -1.10 0.56 0.24
CA VAL A 103 -2.23 1.37 -0.20
C VAL A 103 -3.48 0.53 -0.21
N ARG A 104 -4.59 1.11 0.24
CA ARG A 104 -5.91 0.57 -0.01
C ARG A 104 -6.35 1.00 -1.39
N VAL A 105 -6.74 0.03 -2.20
CA VAL A 105 -7.49 0.26 -3.42
C VAL A 105 -8.98 0.07 -3.14
N SER A 106 -9.81 0.96 -3.67
CA SER A 106 -11.26 0.91 -3.52
C SER A 106 -11.94 1.17 -4.86
N VAL A 107 -13.01 0.44 -5.14
CA VAL A 107 -13.89 0.65 -6.30
C VAL A 107 -15.35 0.70 -5.86
N ASP A 108 -16.15 1.52 -6.54
CA ASP A 108 -17.60 1.49 -6.39
C ASP A 108 -18.18 0.35 -7.25
N ARG A 109 -18.80 -0.63 -6.60
CA ARG A 109 -19.43 -1.78 -7.24
C ARG A 109 -20.50 -1.35 -8.24
N ARG A 110 -21.19 -0.23 -8.00
CA ARG A 110 -22.26 0.28 -8.87
C ARG A 110 -21.75 0.63 -10.27
N ALA A 111 -20.48 1.04 -10.39
CA ALA A 111 -19.85 1.32 -11.67
C ALA A 111 -19.51 0.06 -12.48
N LEU A 112 -19.64 -1.14 -11.90
CA LEU A 112 -19.20 -2.40 -12.49
C LEU A 112 -20.37 -3.27 -13.02
N GLY A 113 -21.61 -2.85 -12.78
CA GLY A 113 -22.81 -3.64 -13.09
C GLY A 113 -22.98 -4.84 -12.17
N ASP A 114 -23.63 -5.90 -12.66
CA ASP A 114 -23.86 -7.14 -11.91
C ASP A 114 -22.57 -7.97 -11.78
N ALA A 115 -21.77 -7.63 -10.76
CA ALA A 115 -20.52 -8.29 -10.43
C ALA A 115 -20.71 -9.28 -9.27
N ALA A 116 -20.46 -10.56 -9.52
CA ALA A 116 -20.43 -11.61 -8.50
C ALA A 116 -19.08 -11.65 -7.77
N ARG A 117 -17.97 -11.47 -8.51
CA ARG A 117 -16.62 -11.34 -7.94
C ARG A 117 -15.89 -10.20 -8.63
N ILE A 118 -15.07 -9.48 -7.85
CA ILE A 118 -14.25 -8.38 -8.34
C ILE A 118 -12.84 -8.62 -7.86
N GLY A 119 -11.87 -8.43 -8.75
CA GLY A 119 -10.47 -8.43 -8.40
C GLY A 119 -9.72 -7.34 -9.15
N ILE A 120 -8.46 -7.15 -8.79
CA ILE A 120 -7.57 -6.17 -9.39
C ILE A 120 -6.23 -6.82 -9.73
N ARG A 121 -5.65 -6.40 -10.85
CA ARG A 121 -4.27 -6.71 -11.26
C ARG A 121 -3.49 -5.41 -11.43
N SER A 122 -2.26 -5.40 -10.93
CA SER A 122 -1.32 -4.29 -11.14
C SER A 122 -0.11 -4.79 -11.91
N GLY A 123 0.29 -4.07 -12.96
CA GLY A 123 1.54 -4.29 -13.68
C GLY A 123 2.74 -3.60 -13.02
N ALA A 124 3.95 -3.99 -13.44
CA ALA A 124 5.21 -3.44 -12.93
C ALA A 124 5.49 -1.99 -13.37
N GLU A 125 4.65 -1.40 -14.22
CA GLU A 125 4.72 0.02 -14.60
C GLU A 125 3.82 0.91 -13.73
N THR A 126 3.05 0.32 -12.81
CA THR A 126 2.06 1.08 -12.05
C THR A 126 2.74 1.98 -11.02
N ALA A 127 2.55 3.27 -11.22
CA ALA A 127 2.84 4.32 -10.25
C ALA A 127 1.55 5.04 -9.83
N LEU A 128 1.54 5.55 -8.61
CA LEU A 128 0.45 6.29 -8.01
C LEU A 128 0.91 7.72 -7.72
N LEU A 129 0.19 8.68 -8.29
CA LEU A 129 0.42 10.10 -8.12
C LEU A 129 -0.39 10.60 -6.91
N PRO A 130 0.23 11.35 -5.98
CA PRO A 130 -0.52 11.96 -4.90
C PRO A 130 -1.54 12.93 -5.50
N VAL A 131 -2.77 12.89 -5.00
CA VAL A 131 -3.77 13.90 -5.36
C VAL A 131 -3.33 15.22 -4.72
N HIS A 132 -3.39 16.32 -5.46
CA HIS A 132 -3.02 17.63 -4.94
C HIS A 132 -3.90 18.01 -3.76
N GLN A 133 -3.27 18.55 -2.71
CA GLN A 133 -3.94 19.08 -1.52
C GLN A 133 -3.29 20.42 -1.21
N GLU A 134 -4.08 21.47 -0.98
CA GLU A 134 -3.57 22.84 -0.79
C GLU A 134 -2.58 22.97 0.37
N ARG A 135 -2.76 22.17 1.43
CA ARG A 135 -1.83 22.10 2.57
C ARG A 135 -0.40 21.72 2.17
N HIS A 136 -0.25 21.11 1.00
CA HIS A 136 1.02 20.62 0.47
C HIS A 136 1.65 21.52 -0.61
N GLY A 137 1.26 22.81 -0.61
CA GLY A 137 1.76 23.78 -1.59
C GLY A 137 1.21 23.55 -3.00
N PRO A 138 1.77 24.21 -4.02
CA PRO A 138 1.26 24.15 -5.38
C PRO A 138 1.31 22.72 -5.97
N PRO A 139 0.47 22.41 -6.98
CA PRO A 139 0.53 21.14 -7.69
C PRO A 139 1.92 20.87 -8.26
N ARG A 140 2.30 19.59 -8.30
CA ARG A 140 3.55 19.16 -8.93
C ARG A 140 3.51 19.43 -10.44
N LEU A 141 4.67 19.80 -11.00
CA LEU A 141 4.85 19.93 -12.44
C LEU A 141 4.68 18.57 -13.13
N SER A 142 4.01 18.55 -14.29
CA SER A 142 3.78 17.33 -15.06
C SER A 142 5.08 16.64 -15.46
N ALA A 143 6.07 17.40 -15.91
CA ALA A 143 7.39 16.85 -16.27
C ALA A 143 8.06 16.08 -15.12
N ASP A 144 7.88 16.54 -13.87
CA ASP A 144 8.39 15.84 -12.69
C ASP A 144 7.61 14.56 -12.40
N THR A 145 6.27 14.61 -12.50
CA THR A 145 5.46 13.41 -12.28
C THR A 145 5.69 12.36 -13.36
N ASP A 146 5.89 12.78 -14.61
CA ASP A 146 6.10 11.90 -15.76
C ASP A 146 7.47 11.21 -15.69
N ARG A 147 8.52 11.97 -15.32
CA ARG A 147 9.87 11.41 -15.09
C ARG A 147 9.86 10.34 -13.99
N VAL A 148 9.11 10.57 -12.91
CA VAL A 148 9.07 9.63 -11.79
C VAL A 148 8.18 8.43 -12.09
N ALA A 149 6.96 8.65 -12.60
CA ALA A 149 6.02 7.58 -12.93
C ALA A 149 6.44 6.73 -14.15
N GLY A 150 7.30 7.26 -15.01
CA GLY A 150 7.89 6.53 -16.15
C GLY A 150 9.30 6.02 -15.83
N PRO A 151 10.37 6.72 -16.23
CA PRO A 151 11.74 6.26 -16.09
C PRO A 151 12.15 5.73 -14.70
N VAL A 152 11.79 6.43 -13.61
CA VAL A 152 12.16 5.97 -12.25
C VAL A 152 11.40 4.69 -11.88
N ARG A 153 10.09 4.60 -12.18
CA ARG A 153 9.31 3.38 -11.97
C ARG A 153 9.84 2.20 -12.78
N ALA A 154 10.23 2.44 -14.04
CA ALA A 154 10.79 1.42 -14.92
C ALA A 154 12.12 0.86 -14.38
N GLY A 155 12.97 1.73 -13.81
CA GLY A 155 14.20 1.34 -13.11
C GLY A 155 13.93 0.54 -11.83
N ALA A 156 12.79 0.76 -11.18
CA ALA A 156 12.39 0.05 -9.97
C ALA A 156 11.79 -1.35 -10.22
N ARG A 157 11.63 -1.79 -11.48
CA ARG A 157 11.01 -3.10 -11.81
C ARG A 157 11.75 -4.33 -11.26
N GLY A 158 13.04 -4.20 -10.95
CA GLY A 158 13.78 -5.27 -10.27
C GLY A 158 13.22 -5.57 -8.87
N VAL A 159 12.57 -4.57 -8.24
CA VAL A 159 11.87 -4.73 -6.97
C VAL A 159 10.72 -5.72 -7.13
N ASP A 160 9.89 -5.54 -8.17
CA ASP A 160 8.73 -6.40 -8.45
C ASP A 160 9.12 -7.88 -8.63
N GLY A 161 10.29 -8.15 -9.20
CA GLY A 161 10.80 -9.51 -9.42
C GLY A 161 11.52 -10.13 -8.21
N SER A 162 11.67 -9.41 -7.10
CA SER A 162 12.43 -9.89 -5.93
C SER A 162 11.64 -10.91 -5.09
N ALA A 163 12.37 -11.80 -4.42
CA ALA A 163 11.78 -12.73 -3.45
C ALA A 163 11.07 -11.99 -2.30
N ASP A 164 11.64 -10.87 -1.84
CA ASP A 164 11.04 -10.01 -0.83
C ASP A 164 9.68 -9.43 -1.30
N ALA A 165 9.56 -9.06 -2.58
CA ALA A 165 8.27 -8.61 -3.13
C ALA A 165 7.23 -9.73 -3.18
N ALA A 166 7.64 -10.99 -3.44
CA ALA A 166 6.72 -12.13 -3.35
C ALA A 166 6.19 -12.31 -1.92
N VAL A 167 7.07 -12.29 -0.92
CA VAL A 167 6.68 -12.36 0.51
C VAL A 167 5.77 -11.18 0.88
N ALA A 168 6.06 -9.97 0.41
CA ALA A 168 5.24 -8.80 0.70
C ALA A 168 3.83 -8.90 0.10
N ARG A 169 3.68 -9.47 -1.10
CA ARG A 169 2.35 -9.72 -1.71
C ARG A 169 1.55 -10.73 -0.91
N ASP A 170 2.20 -11.80 -0.48
CA ASP A 170 1.54 -12.86 0.29
C ASP A 170 1.14 -12.37 1.69
N LEU A 171 1.97 -11.54 2.32
CA LEU A 171 1.61 -10.86 3.57
C LEU A 171 0.41 -9.92 3.38
N ALA A 172 0.39 -9.11 2.30
CA ALA A 172 -0.75 -8.24 2.00
C ALA A 172 -2.04 -9.05 1.78
N ARG A 173 -1.95 -10.18 1.05
CA ARG A 173 -3.07 -11.10 0.84
C ARG A 173 -3.57 -11.70 2.16
N ALA A 174 -2.66 -12.18 3.02
CA ALA A 174 -3.01 -12.73 4.33
C ALA A 174 -3.69 -11.67 5.21
N LEU A 175 -3.19 -10.43 5.20
CA LEU A 175 -3.78 -9.31 5.92
C LEU A 175 -5.19 -8.99 5.43
N ASP A 176 -5.45 -9.01 4.12
CA ASP A 176 -6.79 -8.80 3.58
C ASP A 176 -7.76 -9.90 4.01
N ILE A 177 -7.32 -11.17 4.03
CA ILE A 177 -8.15 -12.29 4.52
C ILE A 177 -8.49 -12.12 6.01
N LEU A 178 -7.50 -11.73 6.83
CA LEU A 178 -7.72 -11.50 8.26
C LEU A 178 -8.73 -10.38 8.55
N ARG A 179 -8.94 -9.43 7.63
CA ARG A 179 -10.01 -8.42 7.77
C ARG A 179 -11.42 -8.99 7.71
N HIS A 180 -11.54 -10.27 7.36
CA HIS A 180 -12.77 -11.06 7.31
C HIS A 180 -12.81 -12.15 8.38
N ASP A 181 -11.95 -12.05 9.40
CA ASP A 181 -11.90 -12.94 10.57
C ASP A 181 -11.68 -14.43 10.24
N ASP A 182 -11.08 -14.75 9.09
CA ASP A 182 -10.70 -16.12 8.70
C ASP A 182 -9.19 -16.35 8.87
N GLU A 183 -8.76 -16.50 10.12
CA GLU A 183 -7.35 -16.76 10.46
C GLU A 183 -6.82 -18.04 9.80
N ALA A 184 -7.64 -19.08 9.72
CA ALA A 184 -7.24 -20.34 9.13
C ALA A 184 -6.97 -20.21 7.62
N ALA A 185 -7.78 -19.44 6.88
CA ALA A 185 -7.52 -19.14 5.48
C ALA A 185 -6.28 -18.25 5.31
N ALA A 186 -6.06 -17.27 6.18
CA ALA A 186 -4.88 -16.42 6.12
C ALA A 186 -3.59 -17.24 6.26
N VAL A 187 -3.57 -18.22 7.17
CA VAL A 187 -2.43 -19.15 7.33
C VAL A 187 -2.26 -20.03 6.09
N ARG A 188 -3.33 -20.62 5.54
CA ARG A 188 -3.21 -21.50 4.36
C ARG A 188 -2.75 -20.77 3.09
N LEU A 189 -3.09 -19.49 2.96
CA LEU A 189 -2.83 -18.68 1.76
C LEU A 189 -1.56 -17.82 1.88
N ALA A 190 -0.75 -18.04 2.92
CA ALA A 190 0.44 -17.25 3.18
C ALA A 190 1.62 -17.52 2.23
N GLY A 191 1.59 -18.57 1.40
CA GLY A 191 2.58 -18.77 0.34
C GLY A 191 4.04 -18.65 0.80
N ALA A 192 4.81 -17.77 0.17
CA ALA A 192 6.19 -17.45 0.54
C ALA A 192 6.31 -16.78 1.93
N ALA A 193 5.24 -16.16 2.43
CA ALA A 193 5.16 -15.60 3.77
C ALA A 193 4.86 -16.63 4.86
N GLN A 194 4.68 -17.92 4.53
CA GLN A 194 4.39 -18.98 5.52
C GLN A 194 5.31 -18.95 6.76
N PRO A 195 6.65 -18.80 6.64
CA PRO A 195 7.52 -18.75 7.83
C PRO A 195 7.23 -17.54 8.72
N VAL A 196 6.91 -16.40 8.12
CA VAL A 196 6.55 -15.16 8.84
C VAL A 196 5.22 -15.32 9.55
N VAL A 197 4.23 -15.91 8.87
CA VAL A 197 2.90 -16.15 9.44
C VAL A 197 2.96 -17.13 10.60
N GLN A 198 3.71 -18.24 10.47
CA GLN A 198 3.93 -19.16 11.59
C GLN A 198 4.67 -18.49 12.75
N ALA A 199 5.73 -17.73 12.50
CA ALA A 199 6.46 -17.02 13.54
C ALA A 199 5.56 -16.02 14.30
N CYS A 200 4.68 -15.31 13.59
CA CYS A 200 3.69 -14.43 14.20
C CYS A 200 2.65 -15.20 15.02
N ALA A 201 2.11 -16.30 14.47
CA ALA A 201 1.13 -17.13 15.17
C ALA A 201 1.69 -17.71 16.47
N THR A 202 2.92 -18.24 16.45
CA THR A 202 3.61 -18.73 17.65
C THR A 202 3.79 -17.63 18.67
N ARG A 203 4.29 -16.45 18.27
CA ARG A 203 4.48 -15.31 19.19
C ARG A 203 3.18 -14.88 19.86
N VAL A 204 2.08 -14.82 19.10
CA VAL A 204 0.76 -14.48 19.63
C VAL A 204 0.26 -15.55 20.61
N ALA A 205 0.47 -16.82 20.29
CA ALA A 205 0.11 -17.93 21.19
C ALA A 205 0.91 -17.88 22.50
N ASP A 206 2.22 -17.66 22.43
CA ASP A 206 3.11 -17.57 23.59
C ASP A 206 2.74 -16.39 24.49
N GLU A 207 2.52 -15.21 23.91
CA GLU A 207 2.13 -14.01 24.66
C GLU A 207 0.74 -14.17 25.30
N THR A 208 -0.19 -14.81 24.58
CA THR A 208 -1.52 -15.14 25.12
C THR A 208 -1.41 -16.08 26.32
N ALA A 209 -0.54 -17.11 26.23
CA ALA A 209 -0.29 -18.03 27.33
C ALA A 209 0.32 -17.32 28.56
N ARG A 210 1.37 -16.51 28.35
CA ARG A 210 2.02 -15.71 29.41
C ARG A 210 1.03 -14.79 30.11
N ARG A 211 0.17 -14.11 29.36
CA ARG A 211 -0.80 -13.19 29.95
C ARG A 211 -1.95 -13.93 30.63
N ARG A 212 -2.36 -15.12 30.18
CA ARG A 212 -3.32 -15.97 30.93
C ARG A 212 -2.77 -16.32 32.30
N GLU A 213 -1.49 -16.70 32.39
CA GLU A 213 -0.81 -16.94 33.65
C GLU A 213 -0.82 -15.69 34.55
N THR A 214 -0.54 -14.52 33.98
CA THR A 214 -0.51 -13.24 34.72
C THR A 214 -1.91 -12.76 35.16
N ILE A 215 -2.94 -12.91 34.32
CA ILE A 215 -4.32 -12.50 34.59
C ILE A 215 -5.00 -13.44 35.58
N GLY A 216 -4.63 -14.73 35.59
CA GLY A 216 -5.03 -15.68 36.64
C GLY A 216 -4.65 -15.22 38.06
N VAL A 217 -3.72 -14.26 38.18
CA VAL A 217 -3.29 -13.67 39.45
C VAL A 217 -4.09 -12.40 39.82
N TYR A 218 -4.69 -11.66 38.87
CA TYR A 218 -5.24 -10.32 39.14
C TYR A 218 -6.55 -9.87 38.44
N GLY A 219 -7.22 -10.63 37.55
CA GLY A 219 -8.46 -10.07 36.96
C GLY A 219 -9.27 -10.91 35.97
N HIS A 220 -10.50 -10.47 35.73
CA HIS A 220 -11.57 -11.16 35.00
C HIS A 220 -11.31 -11.25 33.48
N TRP A 221 -11.51 -12.45 32.92
CA TRP A 221 -11.41 -12.75 31.48
C TRP A 221 -12.71 -12.30 30.77
N THR A 222 -12.66 -11.29 29.89
CA THR A 222 -13.89 -10.70 29.30
C THR A 222 -14.42 -11.46 28.07
N GLY A 223 -13.90 -12.65 27.76
CA GLY A 223 -14.32 -13.46 26.61
C GLY A 223 -14.01 -12.85 25.22
N ARG A 224 -13.50 -11.61 25.16
CA ARG A 224 -13.08 -10.90 23.93
C ARG A 224 -11.56 -10.78 23.76
N GLY A 225 -10.81 -11.62 24.48
CA GLY A 225 -9.35 -11.55 24.52
C GLY A 225 -8.83 -10.50 25.51
N ILE A 226 -7.52 -10.29 25.50
CA ILE A 226 -6.83 -9.38 26.42
C ILE A 226 -6.63 -8.04 25.72
N VAL A 227 -7.13 -6.96 26.29
CA VAL A 227 -6.90 -5.60 25.78
C VAL A 227 -5.39 -5.34 25.71
N GLY A 228 -4.89 -5.00 24.52
CA GLY A 228 -3.46 -4.77 24.28
C GLY A 228 -2.61 -6.04 24.13
N ALA A 229 -3.19 -7.23 23.97
CA ALA A 229 -2.46 -8.39 23.49
C ALA A 229 -2.16 -8.25 21.98
N PRO A 230 -0.99 -8.71 21.51
CA PRO A 230 -0.68 -8.73 20.09
C PRO A 230 -1.67 -9.66 19.38
N SER A 231 -2.16 -9.21 18.22
CA SER A 231 -2.97 -10.03 17.33
C SER A 231 -2.10 -10.59 16.20
N LEU A 232 -2.54 -11.68 15.56
CA LEU A 232 -1.87 -12.17 14.36
C LEU A 232 -1.81 -11.05 13.30
N ARG A 233 -2.91 -10.32 13.15
CA ARG A 233 -3.00 -9.17 12.26
C ARG A 233 -1.95 -8.10 12.56
N SER A 234 -1.84 -7.61 13.79
CA SER A 234 -0.87 -6.56 14.13
C SER A 234 0.58 -7.02 13.89
N CYS A 235 0.88 -8.28 14.17
CA CYS A 235 2.19 -8.86 13.88
C CYS A 235 2.51 -8.90 12.38
N LEU A 236 1.54 -9.27 11.55
CA LEU A 236 1.69 -9.30 10.09
C LEU A 236 1.77 -7.90 9.48
N GLU A 237 1.03 -6.93 10.02
CA GLU A 237 1.11 -5.52 9.60
C GLU A 237 2.53 -4.97 9.84
N GLU A 238 3.12 -5.25 11.01
CA GLU A 238 4.49 -4.86 11.34
C GLU A 238 5.54 -5.57 10.47
N ALA A 239 5.39 -6.88 10.27
CA ALA A 239 6.28 -7.67 9.43
C ALA A 239 6.27 -7.19 7.97
N HIS A 240 5.08 -6.90 7.43
CA HIS A 240 4.88 -6.34 6.10
C HIS A 240 5.53 -4.96 5.97
N ALA A 241 5.23 -4.04 6.89
CA ALA A 241 5.78 -2.69 6.88
C ALA A 241 7.32 -2.69 6.99
N SER A 242 7.87 -3.55 7.85
CA SER A 242 9.33 -3.71 8.02
C SER A 242 9.99 -4.25 6.76
N LEU A 243 9.40 -5.25 6.12
CA LEU A 243 9.90 -5.82 4.87
C LEU A 243 9.89 -4.77 3.75
N MET A 244 8.76 -4.08 3.56
CA MET A 244 8.62 -3.04 2.53
C MET A 244 9.56 -1.86 2.77
N THR A 245 9.78 -1.47 4.03
CA THR A 245 10.76 -0.43 4.38
C THR A 245 12.18 -0.82 4.00
N ARG A 246 12.61 -2.04 4.33
CA ARG A 246 13.93 -2.55 3.91
C ARG A 246 14.06 -2.60 2.40
N LEU A 247 13.05 -3.13 1.71
CA LEU A 247 13.05 -3.24 0.25
C LEU A 247 13.11 -1.86 -0.44
N ASN A 248 12.42 -0.86 0.12
CA ASN A 248 12.50 0.52 -0.36
C ASN A 248 13.89 1.15 -0.14
N LEU A 249 14.54 0.88 0.99
CA LEU A 249 15.92 1.34 1.25
C LEU A 249 16.92 0.69 0.28
N ARG A 250 16.81 -0.62 0.06
CA ARG A 250 17.64 -1.36 -0.90
C ARG A 250 17.50 -0.81 -2.31
N PHE A 251 16.27 -0.48 -2.72
CA PHE A 251 16.00 0.21 -3.98
C PHE A 251 16.73 1.57 -4.05
N TRP A 252 16.57 2.43 -3.04
CA TRP A 252 17.23 3.74 -3.01
C TRP A 252 18.76 3.68 -2.94
N ASN A 253 19.32 2.60 -2.41
CA ASN A 253 20.76 2.37 -2.35
C ASN A 253 21.32 1.71 -3.61
N GLY A 254 20.47 1.36 -4.60
CA GLY A 254 20.89 0.68 -5.82
C GLY A 254 21.28 -0.79 -5.62
N GLU A 255 20.86 -1.42 -4.52
CA GLU A 255 21.16 -2.81 -4.19
C GLU A 255 20.24 -3.81 -4.94
N ILE A 256 19.19 -3.31 -5.58
CA ILE A 256 18.30 -4.08 -6.44
C ILE A 256 18.57 -3.67 -7.88
N PRO A 257 19.12 -4.56 -8.72
CA PRO A 257 19.43 -4.24 -10.11
C PRO A 257 18.18 -3.82 -10.89
N ALA A 258 18.30 -2.79 -11.72
CA ALA A 258 17.29 -2.52 -12.74
C ALA A 258 17.17 -3.72 -13.69
N PRO A 259 15.97 -4.02 -14.23
CA PRO A 259 15.86 -5.07 -15.23
C PRO A 259 16.74 -4.74 -16.44
N ALA A 260 17.29 -5.78 -17.07
CA ALA A 260 18.01 -5.61 -18.33
C ALA A 260 17.12 -4.89 -19.34
N ALA A 261 17.70 -3.99 -20.13
CA ALA A 261 16.99 -3.38 -21.25
C ALA A 261 16.42 -4.50 -22.13
N PRO A 262 15.17 -4.40 -22.60
CA PRO A 262 14.65 -5.36 -23.56
C PRO A 262 15.63 -5.40 -24.73
N ARG A 263 16.07 -6.61 -25.11
CA ARG A 263 16.87 -6.77 -26.32
C ARG A 263 16.03 -6.22 -27.47
N ALA A 264 16.56 -5.26 -28.22
CA ALA A 264 15.93 -4.78 -29.43
C ALA A 264 15.61 -6.01 -30.28
N ASP A 265 14.34 -6.20 -30.63
CA ASP A 265 13.95 -7.23 -31.57
C ASP A 265 14.60 -6.87 -32.91
N PRO A 266 15.52 -7.68 -33.47
CA PRO A 266 16.15 -7.38 -34.75
C PRO A 266 15.15 -7.44 -35.93
N ARG A 267 13.86 -7.68 -35.68
CA ARG A 267 12.78 -7.71 -36.67
C ARG A 267 11.91 -6.45 -36.68
N MET A 268 12.25 -5.41 -35.91
CA MET A 268 11.67 -4.06 -36.04
C MET A 268 12.66 -3.10 -36.68
#